data_AF-A0A133KEP6-F1
#
_entry.id   AF-A0A133KEP6-F1
#
_cell.length_a   1.000
_cell.length_b   1.000
_cell.length_c   1.000
_cell.angle_alpha   90.00
_cell.angle_beta   90.00
_cell.angle_gamma   90.00
#
_symmetry.space_group_name_H-M   'P 1'
#
loop_
_entity.id
_entity.type
_entity.pdbx_description
1 polymer ?
#
loop_
_entity_poly.entity_id
_entity_poly.type
_entity_poly.pdbx_seq_one_letter_code
_entity_poly.pdbx_strand_id
1 'polypeptide(L)' 'MKVKIMYELADKLSGKIKKASKTFSNFVKGISDESLKEFVRAYTSLMDVEKEVAMKIVTSELA' A
#
# COMPACT_ATOMS: atom_id res chain seq x y z
N MET A 1 -2.76 14.77 -6.68
CA MET A 1 -1.40 14.22 -6.50
C MET A 1 -1.38 12.76 -6.95
N LYS A 2 -0.31 12.33 -7.63
CA LYS A 2 -0.02 10.91 -7.85
C LYS A 2 0.89 10.45 -6.72
N VAL A 3 0.56 9.31 -6.10
CA VAL A 3 1.35 8.69 -5.03
C VAL A 3 1.71 7.28 -5.45
N LYS A 4 3.00 6.97 -5.48
CA LYS A 4 3.44 5.57 -5.52
C LYS A 4 3.43 5.04 -4.10
N ILE A 5 2.83 3.89 -3.85
CA ILE A 5 2.91 3.24 -2.54
C ILE A 5 3.59 1.89 -2.73
N MET A 6 4.65 1.68 -1.95
CA MET A 6 5.32 0.39 -1.84
C MET A 6 4.81 -0.32 -0.61
N TYR A 7 4.59 -1.62 -0.70
CA TYR A 7 4.11 -2.42 0.42
C TYR A 7 4.60 -3.85 0.27
N GLU A 8 4.68 -4.54 1.39
CA GLU A 8 5.09 -5.91 1.51
C GLU A 8 3.87 -6.73 1.91
N LEU A 9 3.62 -7.80 1.16
CA LEU A 9 2.57 -8.75 1.45
C LEU A 9 3.22 -10.01 2.02
N ALA A 10 2.90 -10.34 3.27
CA ALA A 10 3.25 -11.60 3.89
C ALA A 10 2.11 -12.60 3.66
N ASP A 11 2.45 -13.74 3.08
CA ASP A 11 1.54 -14.88 2.98
C ASP A 11 1.33 -15.49 4.38
N LYS A 12 0.07 -15.59 4.83
CA LYS A 12 -0.25 -16.07 6.20
C LYS A 12 0.17 -17.51 6.45
N LEU A 13 0.21 -18.36 5.42
CA LEU A 13 0.48 -19.79 5.55
C LEU A 13 1.97 -20.11 5.46
N SER A 14 2.68 -19.42 4.57
CA SER A 14 4.10 -19.70 4.27
C SER A 14 5.08 -18.69 4.87
N GLY A 15 4.59 -17.55 5.37
CA GLY A 15 5.43 -16.45 5.87
C GLY A 15 6.27 -15.76 4.79
N LYS A 16 6.08 -16.12 3.51
CA LYS A 16 6.82 -15.54 2.40
C LYS A 16 6.40 -14.09 2.19
N ILE A 17 7.40 -13.20 2.17
CA ILE A 17 7.20 -11.77 1.95
C ILE A 17 7.38 -11.46 0.46
N LYS A 18 6.37 -10.84 -0.15
CA LYS A 18 6.41 -10.34 -1.52
C LYS A 18 6.31 -8.81 -1.52
N LYS A 19 7.31 -8.16 -2.11
CA LYS A 19 7.28 -6.72 -2.34
C LYS A 19 6.36 -6.40 -3.52
N ALA A 20 5.52 -5.40 -3.35
CA ALA A 20 4.62 -4.88 -4.36
C ALA A 20 4.69 -3.34 -4.38
N SER A 21 4.33 -2.76 -5.51
CA SER A 21 4.17 -1.32 -5.62
C SER A 21 3.01 -1.00 -6.53
N LYS A 22 2.24 0.03 -6.17
CA LYS A 22 1.17 0.52 -7.02
C LYS A 22 1.13 2.04 -6.97
N THR A 23 0.90 2.63 -8.15
CA THR A 23 0.69 4.08 -8.27
C THR A 23 -0.80 4.35 -8.21
N PHE A 24 -1.16 5.30 -7.36
CA PHE A 24 -2.52 5.77 -7.17
C PHE A 24 -2.58 7.23 -7.58
N SER A 25 -3.61 7.58 -8.33
CA SER A 25 -3.86 8.96 -8.78
C SER A 25 -5.02 9.54 -7.99
N ASN A 26 -5.26 10.84 -8.14
CA ASN A 26 -6.40 11.56 -7.53
C ASN A 26 -6.36 11.68 -6.00
N PHE A 27 -5.18 11.59 -5.38
CA PHE A 27 -5.05 11.94 -3.98
C PHE A 27 -5.07 13.46 -3.77
N VAL A 28 -5.74 13.89 -2.70
CA VAL A 28 -5.73 15.27 -2.21
C VAL A 28 -4.36 15.56 -1.58
N LYS A 29 -3.84 16.78 -1.70
CA LYS A 29 -2.61 17.17 -1.01
C LYS A 29 -2.81 17.14 0.51
N GLY A 30 -1.75 16.82 1.27
CA GLY A 30 -1.80 16.83 2.74
C GLY A 30 -2.44 15.61 3.38
N ILE A 31 -2.61 14.50 2.64
CA ILE A 31 -3.02 13.23 3.23
C ILE A 31 -1.89 12.71 4.13
N SER A 32 -2.26 12.29 5.35
CA SER A 32 -1.32 11.72 6.30
C SER A 32 -0.82 10.33 5.88
N ASP A 33 0.39 9.96 6.33
CA ASP A 33 0.93 8.62 6.11
C ASP A 33 0.01 7.54 6.69
N GLU A 34 -0.59 7.75 7.86
CA GLU A 34 -1.58 6.84 8.46
C GLU A 34 -2.78 6.59 7.54
N SER A 35 -3.36 7.64 6.96
CA SER A 35 -4.48 7.50 6.02
C SER A 35 -4.08 6.72 4.76
N LEU A 36 -2.84 6.89 4.28
CA LEU A 36 -2.32 6.09 3.16
C LEU A 36 -2.11 4.62 3.56
N LYS A 37 -1.70 4.33 4.81
CA LYS A 37 -1.60 2.94 5.33
C LYS A 37 -2.98 2.30 5.38
N GLU A 38 -3.96 2.98 5.94
CA GLU A 38 -5.34 2.48 6.01
C GLU A 38 -5.93 2.20 4.63
N PHE A 39 -5.74 3.13 3.69
CA PHE A 39 -6.17 2.96 2.31
C PHE A 39 -5.54 1.72 1.66
N VAL A 40 -4.22 1.53 1.80
CA VAL A 40 -3.58 0.35 1.18
C VAL A 40 -3.97 -0.94 1.89
N ARG A 41 -4.24 -0.93 3.21
CA ARG A 41 -4.75 -2.10 3.92
C ARG A 41 -6.10 -2.50 3.36
N ALA A 42 -7.03 -1.55 3.24
CA ALA A 42 -8.34 -1.79 2.64
C ALA A 42 -8.21 -2.30 1.18
N TYR A 43 -7.38 -1.64 0.36
CA TYR A 43 -7.15 -2.06 -1.03
C TYR A 43 -6.60 -3.49 -1.13
N THR A 44 -5.62 -3.84 -0.30
CA THR A 44 -4.99 -5.18 -0.34
C THR A 44 -5.90 -6.26 0.22
N SER A 45 -6.69 -5.97 1.26
CA SER A 45 -7.72 -6.89 1.78
C SER A 45 -8.80 -7.21 0.74
N LEU A 46 -9.10 -6.29 -0.19
CA LEU A 46 -10.01 -6.55 -1.31
C LEU A 46 -9.39 -7.42 -2.41
N MET A 47 -8.06 -7.39 -2.55
CA MET A 47 -7.35 -8.14 -3.58
C MET A 47 -7.05 -9.57 -3.14
N ASP A 48 -6.74 -9.79 -1.86
CA ASP A 48 -6.34 -11.11 -1.36
C ASP A 48 -6.49 -11.21 0.17
N VAL A 49 -7.50 -11.96 0.63
CA VAL A 49 -7.88 -12.07 2.05
C VAL A 49 -6.83 -12.84 2.88
N GLU A 50 -6.02 -13.67 2.23
CA GLU A 50 -5.04 -14.55 2.86
C GLU A 50 -3.68 -13.89 3.13
N LYS A 51 -3.53 -12.60 2.82
CA LYS A 51 -2.26 -11.88 2.98
C LYS A 51 -2.30 -10.84 4.09
N GLU A 52 -1.24 -10.78 4.89
CA GLU A 52 -0.98 -9.68 5.81
C GLU A 52 -0.09 -8.63 5.14
N VAL A 53 -0.24 -7.38 5.55
CA VAL A 53 0.39 -6.25 4.87
C VAL A 53 1.36 -5.55 5.81
N ALA A 54 2.65 -5.69 5.54
CA ALA A 54 3.71 -4.88 6.15
C ALA A 54 4.00 -3.69 5.23
N MET A 55 3.95 -2.46 5.75
CA MET A 55 3.86 -1.26 4.90
C MET A 55 5.06 -0.35 5.02
N LYS A 56 5.65 -0.02 3.88
CA LYS A 56 6.61 1.10 3.74
C LYS A 56 6.13 2.07 2.67
N ILE A 57 5.45 3.12 3.09
CA ILE A 57 4.99 4.15 2.17
C ILE A 57 6.18 4.97 1.71
N VAL A 58 6.28 5.19 0.40
CA VAL A 58 7.24 6.11 -0.21
C VAL A 58 6.48 7.01 -1.15
N THR A 59 6.02 8.14 -0.65
CA THR A 59 5.28 9.12 -1.45
C THR A 59 6.26 9.91 -2.33
N SER A 60 6.00 9.94 -3.63
CA SER A 60 6.66 10.86 -4.56
C SER A 60 5.57 11.61 -5.30
N GLU A 61 5.59 12.95 -5.28
CA GLU A 61 4.80 13.73 -6.23
C GLU A 61 5.35 13.42 -7.63
N LEU A 62 4.65 12.56 -8.37
CA LEU A 62 4.95 12.36 -9.78
C LEU A 62 4.24 13.48 -10.56
N ALA A 63 5.01 14.24 -11.33
CA ALA A 63 4.50 15.26 -12.25
C ALA A 63 3.44 14.70 -13.23
#